data_AF-A0A8S9M2Y4-F1
#
_entry.id   AF-A0A8S9M2Y4-F1
#
_cell.length_a   1.000
_cell.length_b   1.000
_cell.length_c   1.000
_cell.angle_alpha   90.00
_cell.angle_beta   90.00
_cell.angle_gamma   90.00
#
_symmetry.space_group_name_H-M   'P 1'
#
loop_
_entity.id
_entity.type
_entity.pdbx_description
1 polymer ?
#
loop_
_entity_poly.entity_id
_entity_poly.type
_entity_poly.pdbx_seq_one_letter_code
_entity_poly.pdbx_strand_id
1 'polypeptide(L)'
;MARKIRFFKDQMSKAGVLPKEMLGKENDIDLDDVEVKLGELEAELVEINANNDKLQRSYNELMEYKLVLEKAGEFFSSAHRSATAQQRETESPRASEDLLESPLLQEAEKNVFVVFYSGERAKSKILKICEAFGANRYPFSEDLRKQAQMITEVSGRLTELKTTIDAGLGHRNILLQTIGDKFELWSLKVRKEKAIYHTLNMLSLDVTKKCLVAEGWSPVFASKEIQEALERAAVDSNSQVGSIFQILRTKELPPTYFRTNKFTSAIQEIVDAYGVAKYQEANPGVFTIVTFPFLFAVMFGDWGHGICLLLATMYLIVREKKLASQKLGDIMEMAFGGRYVIMMMSLFSIYTGLIYNEFFSIPYPLFAPSAYDCRDASCRYSY
;
A
#
# COMPACT_ATOMS: atom_id res chain seq x y z
N MET A 1 17.48 10.51 -5.91
CA MET A 1 16.76 9.35 -6.52
C MET A 1 15.60 8.76 -5.69
N ALA A 2 15.80 8.32 -4.44
CA ALA A 2 14.74 7.61 -3.66
C ALA A 2 13.43 8.42 -3.43
N ARG A 3 13.51 9.76 -3.37
CA ARG A 3 12.33 10.63 -3.37
C ARG A 3 11.52 10.49 -4.66
N LYS A 4 12.19 10.53 -5.81
CA LYS A 4 11.57 10.42 -7.15
C LYS A 4 10.86 9.07 -7.32
N ILE A 5 11.48 7.98 -6.87
CA ILE A 5 10.85 6.65 -6.87
C ILE A 5 9.55 6.63 -6.03
N ARG A 6 9.54 7.25 -4.85
CA ARG A 6 8.30 7.37 -4.04
C ARG A 6 7.24 8.19 -4.77
N PHE A 7 7.62 9.30 -5.39
CA PHE A 7 6.72 10.11 -6.20
C PHE A 7 6.09 9.30 -7.34
N PHE A 8 6.88 8.54 -8.12
CA PHE A 8 6.35 7.69 -9.18
C PHE A 8 5.41 6.60 -8.66
N LYS A 9 5.74 5.98 -7.52
CA LYS A 9 4.87 4.99 -6.88
C LYS A 9 3.50 5.57 -6.55
N ASP A 10 3.47 6.77 -5.98
CA ASP A 10 2.22 7.45 -5.62
C ASP A 10 1.41 7.79 -6.88
N GLN A 11 2.06 8.27 -7.94
CA GLN A 11 1.41 8.58 -9.21
C GLN A 11 0.85 7.34 -9.92
N MET A 12 1.60 6.24 -9.92
CA MET A 12 1.12 4.95 -10.44
C MET A 12 -0.08 4.42 -9.65
N SER A 13 -0.03 4.53 -8.32
CA SER A 13 -1.15 4.09 -7.46
C SER A 13 -2.43 4.90 -7.71
N LYS A 14 -2.32 6.22 -7.90
CA LYS A 14 -3.44 7.10 -8.26
C LYS A 14 -4.01 6.77 -9.65
N ALA A 15 -3.19 6.29 -10.56
CA ALA A 15 -3.60 5.88 -11.90
C ALA A 15 -4.06 4.40 -11.99
N GLY A 16 -3.98 3.63 -10.90
CA GLY A 16 -4.30 2.21 -10.89
C GLY A 16 -3.31 1.33 -11.68
N VAL A 17 -2.10 1.84 -11.97
CA VAL A 17 -1.06 1.10 -12.69
C VAL A 17 -0.25 0.28 -11.68
N LEU A 18 -0.28 -1.05 -11.81
CA LEU A 18 0.54 -1.93 -10.99
C LEU A 18 1.93 -2.10 -11.61
N PRO A 19 3.02 -2.09 -10.81
CA PRO A 19 4.35 -2.44 -11.29
C PRO A 19 4.36 -3.87 -11.85
N LYS A 20 5.06 -4.08 -12.95
CA LYS A 20 5.22 -5.41 -13.53
C LYS A 20 6.23 -6.21 -12.72
N GLU A 21 5.89 -7.47 -12.37
CA GLU A 21 6.83 -8.35 -11.69
C GLU A 21 8.07 -8.61 -12.56
N MET A 22 9.24 -8.52 -11.94
CA MET A 22 10.54 -8.67 -12.60
C MET A 22 10.67 -10.05 -13.24
N LEU A 23 10.76 -10.10 -14.57
CA LEU A 23 11.03 -11.31 -15.35
C LEU A 23 12.30 -11.10 -16.19
N GLY A 24 13.47 -11.04 -15.56
CA GLY A 24 14.73 -10.89 -16.31
C GLY A 24 15.96 -10.63 -15.44
N LYS A 25 17.13 -11.01 -15.97
CA LYS A 25 18.45 -10.76 -15.37
C LYS A 25 18.68 -9.26 -15.18
N GLU A 26 19.36 -8.90 -14.09
CA GLU A 26 19.90 -7.55 -13.89
C GLU A 26 20.82 -7.22 -15.06
N ASN A 27 20.32 -6.44 -16.02
CA ASN A 27 21.20 -5.74 -16.93
C ASN A 27 21.98 -4.71 -16.10
N ASP A 28 23.26 -4.56 -16.39
CA ASP A 28 24.13 -3.59 -15.73
C ASP A 28 23.70 -2.18 -16.17
N ILE A 29 22.75 -1.60 -15.42
CA ILE A 29 22.27 -0.24 -15.64
C ILE A 29 23.09 0.67 -14.73
N ASP A 30 23.78 1.62 -15.37
CA ASP A 30 24.53 2.66 -14.68
C ASP A 30 23.61 3.53 -13.81
N LEU A 31 24.07 3.86 -12.61
CA LEU A 31 23.31 4.64 -11.63
C LEU A 31 23.11 6.08 -12.11
N ASP A 32 24.11 6.64 -12.78
CA ASP A 32 24.07 8.01 -13.28
C ASP A 32 23.00 8.16 -14.37
N ASP A 33 22.94 7.18 -15.28
CA ASP A 33 21.87 7.03 -16.28
C ASP A 33 20.48 6.98 -15.63
N VAL A 34 20.35 6.25 -14.51
CA VAL A 34 19.08 6.14 -13.78
C VAL A 34 18.72 7.48 -13.15
N GLU A 35 19.68 8.24 -12.61
CA GLU A 35 19.41 9.56 -12.05
C GLU A 35 18.87 10.53 -13.09
N VAL A 36 19.53 10.60 -14.25
CA VAL A 36 19.17 11.46 -15.36
C VAL A 36 17.76 11.10 -15.84
N LYS A 37 17.53 9.81 -16.17
CA LYS A 37 16.21 9.33 -16.62
C LYS A 37 15.10 9.59 -15.60
N LEU A 38 15.35 9.34 -14.31
CA LEU A 38 14.36 9.63 -13.26
C LEU A 38 14.10 11.14 -13.14
N GLY A 39 15.07 12.00 -13.44
CA GLY A 39 14.90 13.45 -13.46
C GLY A 39 14.07 13.94 -14.63
N GLU A 40 14.37 13.47 -15.83
CA GLU A 40 13.63 13.80 -17.05
C GLU A 40 12.15 13.39 -16.92
N LEU A 41 11.90 12.14 -16.50
CA LEU A 41 10.55 11.61 -16.32
C LEU A 41 9.78 12.32 -15.19
N GLU A 42 10.46 12.78 -14.14
CA GLU A 42 9.82 13.54 -13.06
C GLU A 42 9.40 14.91 -13.58
N ALA A 43 10.28 15.60 -14.32
CA ALA A 43 9.98 16.90 -14.91
C ALA A 43 8.81 16.81 -15.90
N GLU A 44 8.83 15.82 -16.81
CA GLU A 44 7.77 15.60 -17.78
C GLU A 44 6.42 15.31 -17.10
N LEU A 45 6.39 14.41 -16.11
CA LEU A 45 5.15 14.07 -15.41
C LEU A 45 4.60 15.25 -14.58
N VAL A 46 5.47 16.04 -13.96
CA VAL A 46 5.08 17.24 -13.21
C VAL A 46 4.49 18.29 -14.15
N GLU A 47 5.10 18.50 -15.32
CA GLU A 47 4.60 19.42 -16.33
C GLU A 47 3.24 18.97 -16.88
N ILE A 48 3.10 17.69 -17.25
CA ILE A 48 1.83 17.12 -17.73
C ILE A 48 0.74 17.28 -16.68
N ASN A 49 1.03 16.97 -15.41
CA ASN A 49 0.05 17.12 -14.33
C ASN A 49 -0.35 18.59 -14.12
N ALA A 50 0.60 19.51 -14.13
CA ALA A 50 0.31 20.94 -13.99
C ALA A 50 -0.52 21.49 -15.17
N ASN A 51 -0.25 21.03 -16.39
CA ASN A 51 -1.00 21.42 -17.57
C ASN A 51 -2.41 20.82 -17.55
N ASN A 52 -2.56 19.54 -17.19
CA ASN A 52 -3.86 18.90 -17.05
C ASN A 52 -4.71 19.57 -15.95
N ASP A 53 -4.12 19.95 -14.82
CA ASP A 53 -4.84 20.66 -13.75
C ASP A 53 -5.34 22.04 -14.22
N LYS A 54 -4.53 22.78 -15.01
CA LYS A 54 -4.94 24.06 -15.60
C LYS A 54 -6.07 23.87 -16.61
N LEU A 55 -5.96 22.88 -17.50
CA LEU A 55 -6.99 22.55 -18.48
C LEU A 55 -8.28 22.12 -17.79
N GLN A 56 -8.20 21.30 -16.74
CA GLN A 56 -9.37 20.87 -15.97
C GLN A 56 -10.07 22.05 -15.28
N ARG A 57 -9.33 23.01 -14.72
CA ARG A 57 -9.92 24.24 -14.16
C ARG A 57 -10.63 25.05 -15.24
N SER A 58 -9.99 25.27 -16.39
CA SER A 58 -10.61 25.99 -17.51
C SER A 58 -11.83 25.26 -18.07
N TYR A 59 -11.82 23.91 -18.06
CA TYR A 59 -12.97 23.09 -18.44
C TYR A 59 -14.15 23.34 -17.51
N ASN A 60 -13.90 23.28 -16.20
CA ASN A 60 -14.91 23.46 -15.18
C ASN A 60 -15.52 24.87 -15.23
N GLU A 61 -14.70 25.92 -15.41
CA GLU A 61 -15.18 27.30 -15.56
C GLU A 61 -16.06 27.48 -16.81
N LEU A 62 -15.67 26.88 -17.95
CA LEU A 62 -16.48 26.92 -19.17
C LEU A 62 -17.76 26.10 -19.05
N MET A 63 -17.73 24.97 -18.33
CA MET A 63 -18.90 24.14 -18.07
C MET A 63 -19.90 24.87 -17.17
N GLU A 64 -19.41 25.52 -16.11
CA GLU A 64 -20.22 26.42 -15.28
C GLU A 64 -20.85 27.53 -16.13
N TYR A 65 -20.07 28.17 -17.00
CA TYR A 65 -20.58 29.23 -17.87
C TYR A 65 -21.68 28.72 -18.81
N LYS A 66 -21.50 27.54 -19.42
CA LYS A 66 -22.50 26.91 -20.26
C LYS A 66 -23.81 26.66 -19.49
N LEU A 67 -23.72 26.07 -18.30
CA LEU A 67 -24.88 25.80 -17.43
C LEU A 67 -25.61 27.10 -17.04
N VAL A 68 -24.87 28.16 -16.73
CA VAL A 68 -25.45 29.49 -16.45
C VAL A 68 -26.19 30.03 -17.67
N LEU A 69 -25.61 29.93 -18.87
CA LEU A 69 -26.28 30.37 -20.09
C LEU A 69 -27.55 29.57 -20.40
N GLU A 70 -27.55 28.26 -20.19
CA GLU A 70 -28.72 27.39 -20.41
C GLU A 70 -29.83 27.69 -19.39
N LYS A 71 -29.51 27.68 -18.09
CA LYS A 71 -30.47 27.92 -17.01
C LYS A 71 -31.04 29.33 -16.99
N ALA A 72 -30.19 30.34 -17.22
CA ALA A 72 -30.67 31.71 -17.34
C ALA A 72 -31.56 31.87 -18.60
N GLY A 73 -31.22 31.24 -19.73
CA GLY A 73 -32.07 31.24 -20.93
C GLY A 73 -33.45 30.67 -20.70
N GLU A 74 -33.55 29.53 -20.02
CA GLU A 74 -34.83 28.94 -19.60
C GLU A 74 -35.61 29.88 -18.69
N PHE A 75 -34.95 30.49 -17.69
CA PHE A 75 -35.58 31.46 -16.79
C PHE A 75 -36.11 32.69 -17.52
N PHE A 76 -35.31 33.32 -18.37
CA PHE A 76 -35.72 34.53 -19.11
C PHE A 76 -36.78 34.24 -20.17
N SER A 77 -36.69 33.10 -20.87
CA SER A 77 -37.71 32.70 -21.83
C SER A 77 -39.04 32.32 -21.16
N SER A 78 -38.99 31.67 -20.00
CA SER A 78 -40.15 31.44 -19.14
C SER A 78 -40.75 32.76 -18.65
N ALA A 79 -39.93 33.66 -18.09
CA ALA A 79 -40.37 34.97 -17.63
C ALA A 79 -40.96 35.84 -18.76
N HIS A 80 -40.42 35.78 -19.98
CA HIS A 80 -41.01 36.47 -21.15
C HIS A 80 -42.35 35.87 -21.56
N ARG A 81 -42.49 34.54 -21.52
CA ARG A 81 -43.77 33.86 -21.78
C ARG A 81 -44.80 34.21 -20.70
N SER A 82 -44.39 34.29 -19.44
CA SER A 82 -45.22 34.71 -18.30
C SER A 82 -45.57 36.20 -18.33
N ALA A 83 -44.68 37.08 -18.82
CA ALA A 83 -44.95 38.51 -18.99
C ALA A 83 -45.93 38.80 -20.14
N THR A 84 -46.03 37.89 -21.13
CA THR A 84 -46.97 37.98 -22.25
C THR A 84 -48.35 37.38 -21.91
N ALA A 85 -48.49 36.71 -20.77
CA ALA A 85 -49.74 36.14 -20.27
C ALA A 85 -50.03 36.68 -18.86
N GLN A 86 -50.75 37.79 -18.75
CA GLN A 86 -51.00 38.40 -17.45
C GLN A 86 -52.02 37.59 -16.64
N GLN A 87 -51.64 37.33 -15.38
CA GLN A 87 -52.43 36.83 -14.22
C GLN A 87 -52.75 35.33 -14.16
N ARG A 88 -51.97 34.58 -13.36
CA ARG A 88 -52.40 34.08 -12.04
C ARG A 88 -51.25 33.40 -11.26
N GLU A 89 -51.15 33.84 -10.01
CA GLU A 89 -50.77 33.13 -8.78
C GLU A 89 -49.81 31.92 -8.83
N THR A 90 -48.70 32.12 -8.11
CA THR A 90 -48.15 31.30 -7.01
C THR A 90 -47.75 29.84 -7.23
N GLU A 91 -46.63 29.54 -6.58
CA GLU A 91 -46.07 28.24 -6.20
C GLU A 91 -45.14 27.51 -7.18
N SER A 92 -43.94 27.27 -6.64
CA SER A 92 -42.92 26.34 -7.14
C SER A 92 -43.50 24.97 -7.44
N PRO A 93 -42.86 24.22 -8.34
CA PRO A 93 -42.30 22.96 -7.85
C PRO A 93 -40.88 22.71 -8.33
N ARG A 94 -40.14 22.09 -7.40
CA ARG A 94 -38.90 21.35 -7.60
C ARG A 94 -38.99 20.49 -8.87
N ALA A 95 -38.11 20.72 -9.82
CA ALA A 95 -37.82 19.74 -10.87
C ALA A 95 -36.41 19.20 -10.58
N SER A 96 -36.41 17.97 -10.08
CA SER A 96 -35.27 17.07 -10.01
C SER A 96 -34.54 17.05 -11.35
N GLU A 97 -33.27 17.48 -11.36
CA GLU A 97 -32.39 17.27 -12.49
C GLU A 97 -31.63 15.96 -12.32
N ASP A 98 -31.62 15.20 -13.41
CA ASP A 98 -30.84 14.00 -13.61
C ASP A 98 -29.37 14.25 -13.26
N LEU A 99 -28.89 13.46 -12.29
CA LEU A 99 -27.49 13.32 -11.93
C LEU A 99 -26.69 12.78 -13.13
N LEU A 100 -25.97 13.67 -13.82
CA LEU A 100 -24.83 13.30 -14.63
C LEU A 100 -23.58 13.39 -13.74
N GLU A 101 -23.27 12.27 -13.09
CA GLU A 101 -22.06 12.08 -12.29
C GLU A 101 -20.79 12.28 -13.15
N SER A 102 -19.93 13.20 -12.72
CA SER A 102 -18.53 13.25 -13.17
C SER A 102 -17.63 13.11 -11.94
N PRO A 103 -16.82 12.04 -11.86
CA PRO A 103 -16.10 11.71 -10.64
C PRO A 103 -14.81 12.52 -10.56
N LEU A 104 -14.50 12.98 -9.34
CA LEU A 104 -13.21 13.49 -8.84
C LEU A 104 -12.97 15.01 -8.90
N LEU A 105 -13.72 15.74 -8.08
CA LEU A 105 -13.22 16.77 -7.13
C LEU A 105 -14.44 17.39 -6.44
N GLN A 106 -14.61 17.11 -5.14
CA GLN A 106 -15.63 17.62 -4.22
C GLN A 106 -16.92 18.09 -4.91
N GLU A 107 -17.88 17.17 -5.06
CA GLU A 107 -19.25 17.45 -5.50
C GLU A 107 -19.86 18.53 -4.59
N ALA A 108 -19.58 19.79 -4.91
CA ALA A 108 -20.26 20.92 -4.34
C ALA A 108 -21.49 21.11 -5.22
N GLU A 109 -22.67 20.84 -4.66
CA GLU A 109 -23.92 21.28 -5.27
C GLU A 109 -23.85 22.80 -5.41
N LYS A 110 -23.71 23.27 -6.66
CA LYS A 110 -23.65 24.69 -6.99
C LYS A 110 -25.00 25.12 -7.53
N ASN A 111 -25.55 26.17 -6.95
CA ASN A 111 -26.81 26.77 -7.40
C ASN A 111 -26.54 28.02 -8.24
N VAL A 112 -27.31 28.17 -9.32
CA VAL A 112 -27.29 29.37 -10.17
C VAL A 112 -28.33 30.36 -9.65
N PHE A 113 -27.95 31.63 -9.51
CA PHE A 113 -28.87 32.71 -9.13
C PHE A 113 -28.63 33.95 -9.99
N VAL A 114 -29.69 34.75 -10.19
CA VAL A 114 -29.67 35.99 -10.98
C VAL A 114 -30.15 37.13 -10.10
N VAL A 115 -29.45 38.27 -10.13
CA VAL A 115 -29.80 39.46 -9.32
C VAL A 115 -30.05 40.66 -10.24
N PHE A 116 -31.28 41.16 -10.23
CA PHE A 116 -31.65 42.40 -10.90
C PHE A 116 -31.43 43.60 -9.97
N TYR A 117 -30.79 44.65 -10.47
CA TYR A 117 -30.53 45.87 -9.70
C TYR A 117 -30.64 47.10 -10.62
N SER A 118 -30.95 48.25 -10.02
CA SER A 118 -30.95 49.55 -10.70
C SER A 118 -29.96 50.49 -10.00
N GLY A 119 -29.06 51.10 -10.78
CA GLY A 119 -28.06 52.08 -10.32
C GLY A 119 -26.66 51.52 -10.00
N GLU A 120 -25.64 52.32 -10.30
CA GLU A 120 -24.21 51.99 -10.17
C GLU A 120 -23.77 51.67 -8.73
N ARG A 121 -24.39 52.35 -7.74
CA ARG A 121 -24.10 52.12 -6.31
C ARG A 121 -24.58 50.75 -5.82
N ALA A 122 -25.67 50.22 -6.38
CA ALA A 122 -26.15 48.87 -6.06
C ALA A 122 -25.24 47.82 -6.68
N LYS A 123 -24.84 48.01 -7.94
CA LYS A 123 -23.87 47.17 -8.66
C LYS A 123 -22.59 46.94 -7.86
N SER A 124 -21.95 48.03 -7.42
CA SER A 124 -20.69 47.96 -6.67
C SER A 124 -20.82 47.23 -5.33
N LYS A 125 -21.95 47.37 -4.62
CA LYS A 125 -22.22 46.60 -3.38
C LYS A 125 -22.44 45.12 -3.66
N ILE A 126 -23.25 44.78 -4.67
CA ILE A 126 -23.53 43.38 -5.05
C ILE A 126 -22.24 42.69 -5.50
N LEU A 127 -21.40 43.35 -6.29
CA LEU A 127 -20.12 42.79 -6.73
C LEU A 127 -19.21 42.44 -5.55
N LYS A 128 -19.16 43.28 -4.50
CA LYS A 128 -18.40 43.00 -3.27
C LYS A 128 -18.98 41.83 -2.48
N ILE A 129 -20.30 41.71 -2.42
CA ILE A 129 -20.99 40.59 -1.75
C ILE A 129 -20.67 39.29 -2.50
N CYS A 130 -20.83 39.25 -3.82
CA CYS A 130 -20.49 38.08 -4.64
C CYS A 130 -19.02 37.65 -4.45
N GLU A 131 -18.10 38.61 -4.37
CA GLU A 131 -16.68 38.32 -4.13
C GLU A 131 -16.41 37.81 -2.71
N ALA A 132 -17.06 38.38 -1.69
CA ALA A 132 -16.93 37.93 -0.30
C ALA A 132 -17.47 36.51 -0.07
N PHE A 133 -18.51 36.11 -0.81
CA PHE A 133 -19.07 34.76 -0.79
C PHE A 133 -18.40 33.80 -1.80
N GLY A 134 -17.39 34.25 -2.58
CA GLY A 134 -16.68 33.42 -3.54
C GLY A 134 -17.52 32.96 -4.74
N ALA A 135 -18.54 33.74 -5.13
CA ALA A 135 -19.40 33.42 -6.26
C ALA A 135 -18.75 33.79 -7.61
N ASN A 136 -18.67 32.81 -8.52
CA ASN A 136 -18.22 33.01 -9.89
C ASN A 136 -19.26 33.82 -10.69
N ARG A 137 -18.79 34.78 -11.48
CA ARG A 137 -19.64 35.73 -12.23
C ARG A 137 -19.36 35.59 -13.72
N TYR A 138 -20.42 35.43 -14.50
CA TYR A 138 -20.33 35.28 -15.95
C TYR A 138 -21.13 36.36 -16.67
N PRO A 139 -20.62 36.90 -17.79
CA PRO A 139 -21.36 37.87 -18.59
C PRO A 139 -22.57 37.20 -19.25
N PHE A 140 -23.72 37.87 -19.22
CA PHE A 140 -24.96 37.38 -19.83
C PHE A 140 -25.55 38.47 -20.74
N SER A 141 -26.04 38.08 -21.92
CA SER A 141 -26.70 38.96 -22.89
C SER A 141 -28.17 38.60 -22.99
N GLU A 142 -29.05 39.59 -22.94
CA GLU A 142 -30.51 39.40 -23.04
C GLU A 142 -30.97 38.99 -24.45
N ASP A 143 -30.16 39.28 -25.49
CA ASP A 143 -30.45 38.89 -26.87
C ASP A 143 -30.40 37.37 -27.08
N LEU A 144 -31.56 36.74 -27.33
CA LEU A 144 -31.70 35.29 -27.59
C LEU A 144 -30.77 34.77 -28.71
N ARG A 145 -30.55 35.57 -29.78
CA ARG A 145 -29.66 35.17 -30.88
C ARG A 145 -28.18 35.16 -30.46
N LYS A 146 -27.75 36.16 -29.69
CA LYS A 146 -26.37 36.22 -29.16
C LYS A 146 -26.16 35.13 -28.11
N GLN A 147 -27.18 34.82 -27.32
CA GLN A 147 -27.14 33.72 -26.36
C GLN A 147 -26.94 32.36 -27.05
N ALA A 148 -27.71 32.06 -28.11
CA ALA A 148 -27.55 30.82 -28.88
C ALA A 148 -26.16 30.72 -29.54
N GLN A 149 -25.61 31.84 -30.01
CA GLN A 149 -24.24 31.91 -30.53
C GLN A 149 -23.20 31.62 -29.44
N MET A 150 -23.32 32.27 -28.27
CA MET A 150 -22.41 32.05 -27.14
C MET A 150 -22.47 30.60 -26.62
N ILE A 151 -23.64 29.98 -26.52
CA ILE A 151 -23.77 28.57 -26.11
C ILE A 151 -23.07 27.65 -27.11
N THR A 152 -23.22 27.92 -28.41
CA THR A 152 -22.60 27.13 -29.48
C THR A 152 -21.08 27.27 -29.45
N GLU A 153 -20.58 28.50 -29.27
CA GLU A 153 -19.15 28.79 -29.14
C GLU A 153 -18.54 28.12 -27.90
N VAL A 154 -19.18 28.28 -26.73
CA VAL A 154 -18.72 27.66 -25.47
C VAL A 154 -18.76 26.15 -25.56
N SER A 155 -19.79 25.57 -26.19
CA SER A 155 -19.90 24.13 -26.40
C SER A 155 -18.79 23.61 -27.32
N GLY A 156 -18.46 24.33 -28.40
CA GLY A 156 -17.33 24.01 -29.27
C GLY A 156 -16.00 24.01 -28.51
N ARG A 157 -15.71 25.09 -27.77
CA ARG A 157 -14.51 25.19 -26.92
C ARG A 157 -14.45 24.09 -25.87
N LEU A 158 -15.58 23.74 -25.25
CA LEU A 158 -15.64 22.63 -24.28
C LEU A 158 -15.29 21.30 -24.93
N THR A 159 -15.76 21.02 -26.15
CA THR A 159 -15.40 19.79 -26.86
C THR A 159 -13.92 19.74 -27.22
N GLU A 160 -13.33 20.84 -27.69
CA GLU A 160 -11.90 20.93 -27.99
C GLU A 160 -11.03 20.78 -26.73
N LEU A 161 -11.44 21.41 -25.63
CA LEU A 161 -10.72 21.30 -24.37
C LEU A 161 -10.83 19.88 -23.81
N LYS A 162 -11.99 19.24 -23.94
CA LYS A 162 -12.21 17.85 -23.52
C LYS A 162 -11.33 16.87 -24.29
N THR A 163 -11.26 16.99 -25.62
CA THR A 163 -10.37 16.14 -26.43
C THR A 163 -8.91 16.35 -26.09
N THR A 164 -8.51 17.59 -25.78
CA THR A 164 -7.14 17.92 -25.33
C THR A 164 -6.81 17.29 -23.97
N ILE A 165 -7.75 17.35 -23.01
CA ILE A 165 -7.60 16.71 -21.69
C ILE A 165 -7.50 15.18 -21.85
N ASP A 166 -8.35 14.58 -22.68
CA ASP A 166 -8.35 13.13 -22.90
C ASP A 166 -7.04 12.67 -23.58
N ALA A 167 -6.51 13.44 -24.52
CA ALA A 167 -5.19 13.20 -25.12
C ALA A 167 -4.06 13.32 -24.08
N GLY A 168 -4.10 14.35 -23.22
CA GLY A 168 -3.13 14.54 -22.13
C GLY A 168 -3.14 13.41 -21.10
N LEU A 169 -4.33 12.90 -20.73
CA LEU A 169 -4.48 11.74 -19.86
C LEU A 169 -3.96 10.46 -20.52
N GLY A 170 -4.20 10.28 -21.83
CA GLY A 170 -3.64 9.19 -22.61
C GLY A 170 -2.11 9.18 -22.60
N HIS A 171 -1.48 10.33 -22.89
CA HIS A 171 -0.01 10.48 -22.84
C HIS A 171 0.54 10.16 -21.45
N ARG A 172 -0.10 10.69 -20.40
CA ARG A 172 0.28 10.41 -19.01
C ARG A 172 0.23 8.91 -18.69
N ASN A 173 -0.82 8.21 -19.14
CA ASN A 173 -0.97 6.78 -18.87
C ASN A 173 0.09 5.94 -19.58
N ILE A 174 0.45 6.28 -20.82
CA ILE A 174 1.53 5.61 -21.57
C ILE A 174 2.88 5.81 -20.86
N LEU A 175 3.16 7.03 -20.39
CA LEU A 175 4.37 7.33 -19.63
C LEU A 175 4.42 6.52 -18.33
N LEU A 176 3.32 6.49 -17.58
CA LEU A 176 3.22 5.72 -16.33
C LEU A 176 3.36 4.20 -16.55
N GLN A 177 2.85 3.66 -17.66
CA GLN A 177 3.08 2.26 -18.02
C GLN A 177 4.55 1.99 -18.32
N THR A 178 5.21 2.87 -19.09
CA THR A 178 6.63 2.77 -19.41
C THR A 178 7.51 2.83 -18.15
N ILE A 179 7.15 3.69 -17.20
CA ILE A 179 7.79 3.75 -15.88
C ILE A 179 7.52 2.46 -15.11
N GLY A 180 6.28 1.97 -15.10
CA GLY A 180 5.86 0.77 -14.38
C GLY A 180 6.60 -0.50 -14.79
N ASP A 181 7.01 -0.61 -16.06
CA ASP A 181 7.81 -1.73 -16.57
C ASP A 181 9.23 -1.77 -15.97
N LYS A 182 9.84 -0.61 -15.68
CA LYS A 182 11.22 -0.50 -15.17
C LYS A 182 11.30 -0.16 -13.68
N PHE A 183 10.16 0.16 -13.07
CA PHE A 183 10.07 0.68 -11.71
C PHE A 183 10.72 -0.22 -10.67
N GLU A 184 10.45 -1.53 -10.70
CA GLU A 184 11.00 -2.48 -9.72
C GLU A 184 12.52 -2.61 -9.81
N LEU A 185 13.06 -2.60 -11.04
CA LEU A 185 14.50 -2.64 -11.28
C LEU A 185 15.20 -1.39 -10.73
N TRP A 186 14.68 -0.19 -11.06
CA TRP A 186 15.22 1.07 -10.55
C TRP A 186 15.09 1.17 -9.02
N SER A 187 13.96 0.73 -8.46
CA SER A 187 13.72 0.68 -7.03
C SER A 187 14.72 -0.22 -6.30
N LEU A 188 14.98 -1.42 -6.84
CA LEU A 188 15.95 -2.35 -6.27
C LEU A 188 17.36 -1.79 -6.33
N LYS A 189 17.80 -1.28 -7.48
CA LYS A 189 19.15 -0.72 -7.67
C LYS A 189 19.40 0.46 -6.74
N VAL A 190 18.48 1.42 -6.67
CA VAL A 190 18.62 2.59 -5.76
C VAL A 190 18.63 2.16 -4.29
N ARG A 191 17.84 1.15 -3.90
CA ARG A 191 17.88 0.61 -2.52
C ARG A 191 19.19 -0.09 -2.21
N LYS A 192 19.70 -0.92 -3.13
CA LYS A 192 21.00 -1.61 -3.00
C LYS A 192 22.12 -0.58 -2.86
N GLU A 193 22.21 0.38 -3.77
CA GLU A 193 23.25 1.43 -3.74
C GLU A 193 23.18 2.26 -2.46
N LYS A 194 21.97 2.68 -2.05
CA LYS A 194 21.80 3.39 -0.77
C LYS A 194 22.34 2.57 0.41
N ALA A 195 22.11 1.26 0.44
CA ALA A 195 22.61 0.38 1.50
C ALA A 195 24.14 0.23 1.44
N ILE A 196 24.73 0.18 0.25
CA ILE A 196 26.19 0.17 0.05
C ILE A 196 26.80 1.46 0.60
N TYR A 197 26.33 2.64 0.17
CA TYR A 197 26.83 3.92 0.67
C TYR A 197 26.61 4.09 2.17
N HIS A 198 25.48 3.63 2.71
CA HIS A 198 25.25 3.63 4.15
C HIS A 198 26.28 2.76 4.88
N THR A 199 26.65 1.62 4.30
CA THR A 199 27.68 0.74 4.86
C THR A 199 29.07 1.35 4.76
N LEU A 200 29.41 1.95 3.61
CA LEU A 200 30.68 2.67 3.41
C LEU A 200 30.85 3.84 4.38
N ASN A 201 29.76 4.53 4.74
CA ASN A 201 29.78 5.61 5.73
C ASN A 201 30.09 5.14 7.16
N MET A 202 29.91 3.84 7.47
CA MET A 202 30.32 3.27 8.75
C MET A 202 31.81 2.92 8.79
N LEU A 203 32.51 2.97 7.65
CA LEU A 203 33.91 2.63 7.55
C LEU A 203 34.79 3.84 7.88
N SER A 204 35.96 3.57 8.47
CA SER A 204 36.96 4.59 8.71
C SER A 204 37.84 4.79 7.47
N LEU A 205 38.21 6.03 7.18
CA LEU A 205 39.04 6.36 6.03
C LEU A 205 40.49 6.58 6.47
N ASP A 206 41.41 5.79 5.94
CA ASP A 206 42.85 6.01 6.09
C ASP A 206 43.34 6.94 4.98
N VAL A 207 43.56 8.21 5.34
CA VAL A 207 43.97 9.28 4.41
C VAL A 207 45.34 9.00 3.79
N THR A 208 46.21 8.25 4.48
CA THR A 208 47.59 8.02 4.02
C THR A 208 47.66 6.99 2.90
N LYS A 209 46.86 5.92 2.99
CA LYS A 209 46.82 4.83 2.01
C LYS A 209 45.67 4.94 1.02
N LYS A 210 44.76 5.90 1.22
CA LYS A 210 43.47 6.00 0.50
C LYS A 210 42.70 4.67 0.56
N CYS A 211 42.74 4.02 1.71
CA CYS A 211 42.05 2.76 1.97
C CYS A 211 40.90 2.99 2.96
N LEU A 212 39.83 2.21 2.81
CA LEU A 212 38.78 2.12 3.81
C LEU A 212 39.11 0.96 4.76
N VAL A 213 39.01 1.23 6.06
CA VAL A 213 39.23 0.25 7.12
C VAL A 213 37.91 0.00 7.84
N ALA A 214 37.53 -1.27 7.87
CA ALA A 214 36.29 -1.77 8.43
C ALA A 214 36.59 -2.77 9.54
N GLU A 215 35.90 -2.65 10.67
CA GLU A 215 35.85 -3.67 11.70
C GLU A 215 34.41 -4.18 11.78
N GLY A 216 34.24 -5.50 11.85
CA GLY A 216 32.92 -6.11 11.84
C GLY A 216 32.93 -7.52 12.40
N TRP A 217 31.81 -7.91 12.99
CA TRP A 217 31.61 -9.24 13.52
C TRP A 217 31.22 -10.21 12.41
N SER A 218 31.97 -11.30 12.28
CA SER A 218 31.65 -12.39 11.36
C SER A 218 31.64 -13.74 12.09
N PRO A 219 30.73 -14.67 11.72
CA PRO A 219 30.80 -16.03 12.23
C PRO A 219 32.07 -16.73 11.75
N VAL A 220 32.75 -17.45 12.65
CA VAL A 220 34.03 -18.13 12.36
C VAL A 220 33.95 -19.05 11.14
N PHE A 221 32.83 -19.77 10.97
CA PHE A 221 32.61 -20.67 9.84
C PHE A 221 32.49 -19.95 8.48
N ALA A 222 32.03 -18.70 8.47
CA ALA A 222 31.82 -17.91 7.25
C ALA A 222 33.07 -17.14 6.82
N SER A 223 34.15 -17.17 7.61
CA SER A 223 35.39 -16.44 7.33
C SER A 223 35.96 -16.77 5.95
N LYS A 224 35.88 -18.05 5.54
CA LYS A 224 36.38 -18.50 4.24
C LYS A 224 35.54 -17.92 3.09
N GLU A 225 34.21 -17.92 3.23
CA GLU A 225 33.29 -17.39 2.22
C GLU A 225 33.49 -15.88 2.04
N ILE A 226 33.74 -15.15 3.14
CA ILE A 226 34.05 -13.71 3.12
C ILE A 226 35.37 -13.46 2.39
N GLN A 227 36.42 -14.25 2.69
CA GLN A 227 37.71 -14.12 2.02
C GLN A 227 37.59 -14.39 0.51
N GLU A 228 36.91 -15.47 0.12
CA GLU A 228 36.68 -15.80 -1.29
C GLU A 228 35.82 -14.72 -2.01
N ALA A 229 34.88 -14.08 -1.31
CA ALA A 229 34.11 -12.96 -1.85
C ALA A 229 34.95 -11.69 -2.05
N LEU A 230 35.84 -11.38 -1.09
CA LEU A 230 36.77 -10.26 -1.15
C LEU A 230 37.83 -10.43 -2.24
N GLU A 231 38.31 -11.66 -2.46
CA GLU A 231 39.24 -12.00 -3.53
C GLU A 231 38.56 -11.86 -4.91
N ARG A 232 37.33 -12.38 -5.07
CA ARG A 232 36.55 -12.19 -6.30
C ARG A 232 36.30 -10.71 -6.61
N ALA A 233 35.90 -9.93 -5.61
CA ALA A 233 35.70 -8.49 -5.80
C ALA A 233 36.99 -7.75 -6.18
N ALA A 234 38.15 -8.16 -5.64
CA ALA A 234 39.44 -7.60 -6.02
C ALA A 234 39.79 -7.90 -7.49
N VAL A 235 39.50 -9.11 -7.97
CA VAL A 235 39.66 -9.51 -9.38
C VAL A 235 38.71 -8.74 -10.28
N ASP A 236 37.44 -8.65 -9.93
CA ASP A 236 36.41 -7.97 -10.73
C ASP A 236 36.68 -6.45 -10.86
N SER A 237 37.24 -5.84 -9.81
CA SER A 237 37.64 -4.42 -9.81
C SER A 237 38.95 -4.14 -10.54
N ASN A 238 39.66 -5.18 -11.01
CA ASN A 238 40.98 -5.09 -11.63
C ASN A 238 42.01 -4.30 -10.77
N SER A 239 41.85 -4.34 -9.46
CA SER A 239 42.72 -3.62 -8.51
C SER A 239 44.03 -4.38 -8.31
N GLN A 240 45.15 -3.66 -8.34
CA GLN A 240 46.47 -4.24 -8.00
C GLN A 240 46.67 -4.39 -6.48
N VAL A 241 45.84 -3.73 -5.67
CA VAL A 241 45.88 -3.83 -4.22
C VAL A 241 44.88 -4.89 -3.79
N GLY A 242 45.39 -6.01 -3.28
CA GLY A 242 44.57 -7.08 -2.72
C GLY A 242 43.81 -6.61 -1.48
N SER A 243 42.59 -7.12 -1.31
CA SER A 243 41.82 -6.95 -0.09
C SER A 243 42.51 -7.68 1.07
N ILE A 244 42.76 -6.97 2.18
CA ILE A 244 43.41 -7.55 3.36
C ILE A 244 42.32 -7.93 4.35
N PHE A 245 42.18 -9.23 4.62
CA PHE A 245 41.30 -9.75 5.66
C PHE A 245 42.16 -10.20 6.85
N GLN A 246 42.05 -9.52 7.99
CA GLN A 246 42.78 -9.86 9.20
C GLN A 246 41.81 -10.17 10.34
N ILE A 247 42.06 -11.26 11.06
CA ILE A 247 41.29 -11.61 12.27
C ILE A 247 41.88 -10.83 13.45
N LEU A 248 41.10 -9.91 14.01
CA LEU A 248 41.47 -9.17 15.21
C LEU A 248 41.02 -9.93 16.47
N ARG A 249 41.85 -9.89 17.52
CA ARG A 249 41.48 -10.38 18.85
C ARG A 249 41.10 -9.19 19.71
N THR A 250 39.82 -9.09 20.06
CA THR A 250 39.28 -8.04 20.94
C THR A 250 38.77 -8.63 22.26
N LYS A 251 38.62 -7.77 23.27
CA LYS A 251 37.97 -8.08 24.55
C LYS A 251 36.49 -7.71 24.57
N GLU A 252 35.99 -7.06 23.52
CA GLU A 252 34.58 -6.71 23.38
C GLU A 252 33.71 -7.96 23.26
N LEU A 253 32.48 -7.87 23.75
CA LEU A 253 31.54 -8.97 23.71
C LEU A 253 30.96 -9.09 22.29
N PRO A 254 31.18 -10.22 21.58
CA PRO A 254 30.59 -10.44 20.27
C PRO A 254 29.06 -10.58 20.33
N PRO A 255 28.36 -10.26 19.23
CA PRO A 255 26.92 -10.50 19.12
C PRO A 255 26.61 -12.00 19.09
N THR A 256 25.42 -12.36 19.57
CA THR A 256 24.89 -13.73 19.47
C THR A 256 24.25 -13.97 18.11
N TYR A 257 24.52 -15.14 17.53
CA TYR A 257 23.94 -15.56 16.27
C TYR A 257 23.43 -17.01 16.39
N PHE A 258 22.14 -17.21 16.17
CA PHE A 258 21.51 -18.52 16.13
C PHE A 258 21.17 -18.89 14.68
N ARG A 259 21.56 -20.10 14.26
CA ARG A 259 21.15 -20.65 12.97
C ARG A 259 19.71 -21.14 13.07
N THR A 260 18.78 -20.39 12.50
CA THR A 260 17.37 -20.77 12.46
C THR A 260 17.01 -21.44 11.14
N ASN A 261 16.19 -22.48 11.21
CA ASN A 261 15.50 -23.05 10.04
C ASN A 261 14.09 -22.47 9.95
N LYS A 262 13.38 -22.71 8.85
CA LYS A 262 11.97 -22.29 8.66
C LYS A 262 11.04 -22.71 9.82
N PHE A 263 11.35 -23.84 10.46
CA PHE A 263 10.61 -24.37 11.61
C PHE A 263 10.98 -23.66 12.92
N THR A 264 12.27 -23.42 13.16
CA THR A 264 12.75 -22.89 14.45
C THR A 264 12.74 -21.37 14.53
N SER A 265 12.60 -20.65 13.41
CA SER A 265 12.61 -19.19 13.39
C SER A 265 11.51 -18.59 14.26
N ALA A 266 10.28 -19.08 14.14
CA ALA A 266 9.14 -18.58 14.92
C ALA A 266 9.32 -18.79 16.43
N ILE A 267 9.91 -19.93 16.83
CA ILE A 267 10.15 -20.25 18.24
C ILE A 267 11.30 -19.42 18.78
N GLN A 268 12.32 -19.18 17.95
CA GLN A 268 13.42 -18.29 18.29
C GLN A 268 12.93 -16.85 18.46
N GLU A 269 12.06 -16.35 17.58
CA GLU A 269 11.45 -15.01 17.70
C GLU A 269 10.65 -14.86 19.00
N ILE A 270 9.90 -15.89 19.42
CA ILE A 270 9.17 -15.91 20.70
C ILE A 270 10.15 -15.79 21.89
N VAL A 271 11.29 -16.49 21.83
CA VAL A 271 12.32 -16.45 22.88
C VAL A 271 13.05 -15.11 22.89
N ASP A 272 13.45 -14.61 21.71
CA ASP A 272 14.17 -13.35 21.56
C ASP A 272 13.31 -12.15 21.97
N ALA A 273 11.97 -12.26 21.88
CA ALA A 273 11.04 -11.26 22.39
C ALA A 273 11.11 -11.09 23.92
N TYR A 274 11.49 -12.13 24.67
CA TYR A 274 11.74 -12.02 26.11
C TYR A 274 13.12 -11.41 26.40
N GLY A 275 14.12 -11.77 25.59
CA GLY A 275 15.44 -11.19 25.64
C GLY A 275 16.45 -12.02 24.86
N VAL A 276 17.42 -11.33 24.26
CA VAL A 276 18.51 -11.98 23.53
C VAL A 276 19.51 -12.57 24.53
N ALA A 277 19.83 -13.85 24.37
CA ALA A 277 20.80 -14.55 25.20
C ALA A 277 22.20 -13.93 25.11
N LYS A 278 23.04 -14.12 26.13
CA LYS A 278 24.44 -13.66 26.10
C LYS A 278 25.30 -14.55 25.20
N TYR A 279 26.46 -14.03 24.82
CA TYR A 279 27.42 -14.78 24.02
C TYR A 279 27.81 -16.10 24.70
N GLN A 280 27.72 -17.20 23.95
CA GLN A 280 27.95 -18.58 24.42
C GLN A 280 27.03 -19.05 25.57
N GLU A 281 25.90 -18.37 25.79
CA GLU A 281 24.85 -18.87 26.66
C GLU A 281 24.04 -19.99 25.97
N ALA A 282 23.51 -20.93 26.76
CA ALA A 282 22.66 -22.00 26.25
C ALA A 282 21.36 -21.40 25.70
N ASN A 283 21.01 -21.73 24.45
CA ASN A 283 19.78 -21.25 23.83
C ASN A 283 18.55 -21.95 24.44
N PRO A 284 17.67 -21.23 25.17
CA PRO A 284 16.47 -21.85 25.73
C PRO A 284 15.47 -22.27 24.65
N GLY A 285 15.54 -21.69 23.44
CA GLY A 285 14.68 -22.01 22.30
C GLY A 285 14.66 -23.49 21.93
N VAL A 286 15.75 -24.22 22.15
CA VAL A 286 15.80 -25.68 21.88
C VAL A 286 14.81 -26.43 22.76
N PHE A 287 14.70 -26.06 24.04
CA PHE A 287 13.74 -26.66 24.96
C PHE A 287 12.32 -26.14 24.72
N THR A 288 12.20 -24.85 24.39
CA THR A 288 10.92 -24.19 24.08
C THR A 288 10.21 -24.86 22.91
N ILE A 289 10.94 -25.46 21.94
CA ILE A 289 10.34 -26.18 20.81
C ILE A 289 9.31 -27.24 21.24
N VAL A 290 9.60 -27.96 22.32
CA VAL A 290 8.72 -29.04 22.81
C VAL A 290 7.91 -28.57 24.01
N THR A 291 8.56 -27.92 24.97
CA THR A 291 7.94 -27.58 26.25
C THR A 291 6.82 -26.55 26.10
N PHE A 292 6.96 -25.56 25.22
CA PHE A 292 5.92 -24.53 25.03
C PHE A 292 4.64 -25.12 24.41
N PRO A 293 4.69 -25.82 23.26
CA PRO A 293 3.51 -26.50 22.73
C PRO A 293 2.90 -27.53 23.67
N PHE A 294 3.72 -28.26 24.43
CA PHE A 294 3.24 -29.25 25.40
C PHE A 294 2.50 -28.61 26.57
N LEU A 295 3.05 -27.54 27.18
CA LEU A 295 2.38 -26.82 28.26
C LEU A 295 1.07 -26.19 27.79
N PHE A 296 1.04 -25.66 26.57
CA PHE A 296 -0.21 -25.21 25.95
C PHE A 296 -1.24 -26.33 25.84
N ALA A 297 -0.82 -27.52 25.38
CA ALA A 297 -1.71 -28.66 25.21
C ALA A 297 -2.32 -29.18 26.51
N VAL A 298 -1.59 -29.08 27.63
CA VAL A 298 -2.14 -29.40 28.96
C VAL A 298 -3.25 -28.42 29.36
N MET A 299 -3.11 -27.14 29.00
CA MET A 299 -4.13 -26.12 29.30
C MET A 299 -5.34 -26.15 28.35
N PHE A 300 -5.13 -26.57 27.09
CA PHE A 300 -6.15 -26.55 26.03
C PHE A 300 -6.75 -27.94 25.72
N GLY A 301 -6.39 -28.98 26.48
CA GLY A 301 -6.50 -30.41 26.15
C GLY A 301 -7.86 -30.94 25.68
N ASP A 302 -8.23 -30.63 24.44
CA ASP A 302 -9.36 -31.16 23.69
C ASP A 302 -8.88 -31.57 22.29
N TRP A 303 -9.16 -32.82 21.90
CA TRP A 303 -8.68 -33.33 20.62
C TRP A 303 -9.58 -32.92 19.44
N GLY A 304 -10.85 -32.58 19.67
CA GLY A 304 -11.75 -31.99 18.67
C GLY A 304 -11.31 -30.58 18.28
N HIS A 305 -11.08 -29.71 19.27
CA HIS A 305 -10.52 -28.37 19.03
C HIS A 305 -9.10 -28.44 18.45
N GLY A 306 -8.28 -29.38 18.92
CA GLY A 306 -6.96 -29.65 18.36
C GLY A 306 -6.99 -30.01 16.86
N ILE A 307 -7.96 -30.81 16.41
CA ILE A 307 -8.17 -31.12 14.98
C ILE A 307 -8.54 -29.85 14.19
N CYS A 308 -9.41 -28.98 14.73
CA CYS A 308 -9.77 -27.72 14.06
C CYS A 308 -8.54 -26.81 13.85
N LEU A 309 -7.70 -26.66 14.88
CA LEU A 309 -6.45 -25.89 14.79
C LEU A 309 -5.45 -26.53 13.82
N LEU A 310 -5.36 -27.87 13.79
CA LEU A 310 -4.51 -28.59 12.86
C LEU A 310 -4.94 -28.35 11.41
N LEU A 311 -6.25 -28.43 11.11
CA LEU A 311 -6.78 -28.17 9.77
C LEU A 311 -6.54 -26.72 9.32
N ALA A 312 -6.79 -25.75 10.20
CA ALA A 312 -6.52 -24.34 9.91
C ALA A 312 -5.04 -24.08 9.62
N THR A 313 -4.15 -24.69 10.40
CA THR A 313 -2.70 -24.54 10.22
C THR A 313 -2.20 -25.26 8.97
N MET A 314 -2.73 -26.45 8.68
CA MET A 314 -2.39 -27.20 7.49
C MET A 314 -2.75 -26.41 6.22
N TYR A 315 -3.89 -25.70 6.23
CA TYR A 315 -4.26 -24.79 5.15
C TYR A 315 -3.23 -23.67 4.93
N LEU A 316 -2.69 -23.07 6.02
CA LEU A 316 -1.64 -22.06 5.93
C LEU A 316 -0.34 -22.60 5.35
N ILE A 317 0.04 -23.82 5.74
CA ILE A 317 1.27 -24.48 5.25
C ILE A 317 1.14 -24.84 3.77
N VAL A 318 0.00 -25.39 3.33
CA VAL A 318 -0.21 -25.75 1.92
C VAL A 318 -0.18 -24.51 1.01
N ARG A 319 -0.67 -23.36 1.48
CA ARG A 319 -0.67 -22.10 0.71
C ARG A 319 0.55 -21.21 0.98
N GLU A 320 1.65 -21.74 1.53
CA GLU A 320 2.84 -20.97 1.91
C GLU A 320 3.35 -20.07 0.77
N LYS A 321 3.50 -20.60 -0.45
CA LYS A 321 4.03 -19.83 -1.59
C LYS A 321 3.13 -18.66 -2.01
N LYS A 322 1.81 -18.83 -1.89
CA LYS A 322 0.83 -17.81 -2.31
C LYS A 322 0.65 -16.74 -1.25
N LEU A 323 0.71 -17.11 0.03
CA LEU A 323 0.62 -16.16 1.14
C LEU A 323 1.93 -15.39 1.33
N ALA A 324 3.08 -16.01 1.08
CA ALA A 324 4.37 -15.34 1.20
C ALA A 324 4.59 -14.20 0.18
N SER A 325 3.92 -14.23 -0.97
CA SER A 325 4.00 -13.16 -1.98
C SER A 325 3.00 -12.03 -1.74
N GLN A 326 2.00 -12.23 -0.88
CA GLN A 326 0.96 -11.25 -0.59
C GLN A 326 1.29 -10.49 0.69
N LYS A 327 0.93 -9.20 0.73
CA LYS A 327 0.89 -8.45 1.99
C LYS A 327 -0.34 -8.88 2.76
N LEU A 328 -0.13 -9.70 3.79
CA LEU A 328 -1.17 -10.07 4.73
C LEU A 328 -1.41 -8.91 5.71
N GLY A 329 -2.60 -8.84 6.31
CA GLY A 329 -2.85 -7.92 7.43
C GLY A 329 -2.13 -8.40 8.70
N ASP A 330 -1.90 -7.48 9.65
CA ASP A 330 -1.05 -7.70 10.83
C ASP A 330 -1.35 -9.02 11.58
N ILE A 331 -2.62 -9.32 11.83
CA ILE A 331 -3.04 -10.56 12.55
C ILE A 331 -2.70 -11.82 11.73
N MET A 332 -2.95 -11.77 10.42
CA MET A 332 -2.73 -12.91 9.54
C MET A 332 -1.23 -13.13 9.30
N GLU A 333 -0.43 -12.06 9.26
CA GLU A 333 1.03 -12.13 9.18
C GLU A 333 1.63 -12.78 10.43
N MET A 334 1.16 -12.40 11.64
CA MET A 334 1.55 -13.05 12.88
C MET A 334 1.19 -14.55 12.89
N ALA A 335 -0.03 -14.90 12.49
CA ALA A 335 -0.47 -16.29 12.41
C ALA A 335 0.34 -17.10 11.38
N PHE A 336 0.69 -16.49 10.25
CA PHE A 336 1.52 -17.11 9.21
C PHE A 336 2.96 -17.31 9.67
N GLY A 337 3.55 -16.35 10.39
CA GLY A 337 4.86 -16.47 11.03
C GLY A 337 4.91 -17.63 12.02
N GLY A 338 3.89 -17.73 12.88
CA GLY A 338 3.76 -18.77 13.91
C GLY A 338 3.25 -20.14 13.44
N ARG A 339 3.06 -20.37 12.13
CA ARG A 339 2.37 -21.58 11.60
C ARG A 339 2.91 -22.90 12.13
N TYR A 340 4.23 -23.06 12.25
CA TYR A 340 4.82 -24.30 12.77
C TYR A 340 4.62 -24.48 14.27
N VAL A 341 4.53 -23.38 15.02
CA VAL A 341 4.23 -23.41 16.47
C VAL A 341 2.81 -23.87 16.69
N ILE A 342 1.85 -23.29 15.96
CA ILE A 342 0.43 -23.66 16.04
C ILE A 342 0.22 -25.13 15.62
N MET A 343 0.96 -25.60 14.63
CA MET A 343 0.94 -27.01 14.21
C MET A 343 1.36 -27.93 15.36
N MET A 344 2.47 -27.63 16.04
CA MET A 344 2.94 -28.42 17.19
C MET A 344 1.96 -28.36 18.36
N MET A 345 1.40 -27.18 18.65
CA MET A 345 0.36 -27.01 19.68
C MET A 345 -0.87 -27.87 19.40
N SER A 346 -1.30 -27.92 18.15
CA SER A 346 -2.43 -28.73 17.72
C SER A 346 -2.16 -30.23 17.89
N LEU A 347 -0.97 -30.70 17.50
CA LEU A 347 -0.57 -32.10 17.65
C LEU A 347 -0.51 -32.53 19.12
N PHE A 348 0.09 -31.71 19.99
CA PHE A 348 0.11 -32.01 21.42
C PHE A 348 -1.28 -31.91 22.06
N SER A 349 -2.13 -30.98 21.62
CA SER A 349 -3.51 -30.87 22.12
C SER A 349 -4.35 -32.10 21.77
N ILE A 350 -4.15 -32.68 20.58
CA ILE A 350 -4.80 -33.94 20.20
C ILE A 350 -4.31 -35.06 21.13
N TYR A 351 -3.00 -35.13 21.39
CA TYR A 351 -2.43 -36.12 22.30
C TYR A 351 -2.96 -35.98 23.74
N THR A 352 -2.97 -34.78 24.32
CA THR A 352 -3.49 -34.56 25.68
C THR A 352 -5.01 -34.71 25.75
N GLY A 353 -5.75 -34.27 24.73
CA GLY A 353 -7.20 -34.44 24.66
C GLY A 353 -7.63 -35.91 24.56
N LEU A 354 -6.83 -36.76 23.90
CA LEU A 354 -7.05 -38.22 23.93
C LEU A 354 -6.77 -38.83 25.31
N ILE A 355 -5.79 -38.29 26.06
CA ILE A 355 -5.52 -38.71 27.45
C ILE A 355 -6.66 -38.30 28.38
N TYR A 356 -7.18 -37.07 28.23
CA TYR A 356 -8.32 -36.57 29.01
C TYR A 356 -9.64 -37.22 28.59
N ASN A 357 -9.68 -37.80 27.39
CA ASN A 357 -10.87 -38.36 26.78
C ASN A 357 -12.00 -37.33 26.65
N GLU A 358 -11.68 -36.14 26.16
CA GLU A 358 -12.65 -35.05 25.94
C GLU A 358 -12.70 -34.66 24.46
N PHE A 359 -13.88 -34.84 23.85
CA PHE A 359 -14.19 -34.40 22.49
C PHE A 359 -15.33 -33.38 22.54
N PHE A 360 -15.04 -32.08 22.37
CA PHE A 360 -16.05 -31.02 22.50
C PHE A 360 -16.88 -31.15 23.80
N SER A 361 -16.19 -31.37 24.92
CA SER A 361 -16.79 -31.62 26.24
C SER A 361 -17.65 -32.89 26.35
N ILE A 362 -17.52 -33.85 25.42
CA ILE A 362 -18.18 -35.15 25.45
C ILE A 362 -17.13 -36.26 25.57
N PRO A 363 -17.28 -37.22 26.50
CA PRO A 363 -16.36 -38.35 26.60
C PRO A 363 -16.56 -39.35 25.45
N TYR A 364 -15.46 -39.84 24.88
CA TYR A 364 -15.51 -40.79 23.77
C TYR A 364 -15.12 -42.21 24.23
N PRO A 365 -16.01 -43.21 24.12
CA PRO A 365 -15.69 -44.58 24.54
C PRO A 365 -14.81 -45.29 23.49
N LEU A 366 -13.50 -45.03 23.52
CA LEU A 366 -12.56 -45.49 22.49
C LEU A 366 -12.18 -46.98 22.60
N PHE A 367 -12.26 -47.58 23.81
CA PHE A 367 -11.93 -48.98 24.05
C PHE A 367 -13.15 -49.83 24.46
N ALA A 368 -13.91 -49.39 25.46
CA ALA A 368 -15.12 -50.05 25.97
C ALA A 368 -16.04 -49.01 26.63
N PRO A 369 -17.36 -49.23 26.73
CA PRO A 369 -18.30 -48.28 27.34
C PRO A 369 -17.95 -47.94 28.80
N SER A 370 -17.39 -48.87 29.57
CA SER A 370 -16.82 -48.59 30.89
C SER A 370 -15.85 -49.70 31.33
N ALA A 371 -14.79 -49.34 32.07
CA ALA A 371 -14.00 -50.29 32.86
C ALA A 371 -14.64 -50.57 34.24
N TYR A 372 -15.70 -49.82 34.57
CA TYR A 372 -16.50 -49.95 35.77
C TYR A 372 -17.74 -50.78 35.45
N ASP A 373 -17.90 -51.90 36.18
CA ASP A 373 -19.13 -52.67 36.14
C ASP A 373 -20.04 -52.23 37.29
N CYS A 374 -21.33 -52.03 36.98
CA CYS A 374 -22.29 -51.60 37.98
C CYS A 374 -22.69 -52.83 38.82
N ARG A 375 -22.41 -52.80 40.12
CA ARG A 375 -22.71 -53.93 41.02
C ARG A 375 -24.22 -54.16 41.26
N ASP A 376 -25.08 -53.20 40.90
CA ASP A 376 -26.53 -53.29 41.08
C ASP A 376 -27.29 -53.51 39.77
N ALA A 377 -28.22 -54.46 39.77
CA ALA A 377 -29.00 -54.87 38.60
C ALA A 377 -30.02 -53.81 38.12
N SER A 378 -30.26 -52.76 38.91
CA SER A 378 -31.20 -51.67 38.61
C SER A 378 -30.64 -50.60 37.68
N CYS A 379 -29.32 -50.52 37.49
CA CYS A 379 -28.67 -49.47 36.69
C CYS A 379 -28.55 -49.80 35.18
N ARG A 380 -29.13 -50.90 34.70
CA ARG A 380 -29.04 -51.29 33.27
C ARG A 380 -29.83 -50.40 32.30
N TYR A 381 -30.62 -49.44 32.79
CA TYR A 381 -31.53 -48.62 31.97
C TYR A 381 -31.41 -47.11 32.24
N SER A 382 -30.21 -46.55 32.11
CA SER A 382 -30.07 -45.10 31.90
C SER A 382 -28.88 -44.86 31.00
N TYR A 383 -29.15 -44.93 29.69
CA TYR A 383 -28.37 -44.32 28.63
C TYR A 383 -29.16 -43.14 28.08
#